data_AF-A0A966IV08-F1
#
_entry.id   AF-A0A966IV08-F1
#
_cell.length_a   1.000
_cell.length_b   1.000
_cell.length_c   1.000
_cell.angle_alpha   90.00
_cell.angle_beta   90.00
_cell.angle_gamma   90.00
#
_symmetry.space_group_name_H-M   'P 1'
#
loop_
_entity.id
_entity.type
_entity.pdbx_description
1 polymer ?
#
loop_
_entity_poly.entity_id
_entity_poly.type
_entity_poly.pdbx_seq_one_letter_code
_entity_poly.pdbx_strand_id
1 'polypeptide(L)'
;GQETVPTILLTTINAILQRVPPKSYFTDSSLVIAAGQATRDGETGQALGPAALADYLAGQAYLRTDTVRETGEFAVRGGILDVFPPGQLSPARLDFFGDDVETIRSFDPATQRSTGAIDRLILRPVAEFMMNEATIARFRTGYLALFGATASRDALYESVSAGRSHPGIEHWLPLFHDKMASLTDYCAGWPVVLDHEGDAAIAARYAQINDFHAARLAHGNDDAASPYRPLAVDKLYLAEAETEQVFANGKACRLFAFSPLSDKADGPSQAKDRASAPQGQDAGGRAANRLGKVEGNSAVPELAGLVTAERNARKRPIIVGCSSPGAASRLADLLAAYLGAAALQPITAMDELAPGGFYVMQWPLETGFQTDHLIVVSEPDIFGQRLSRPQSKRAKGDDFLREVSALETGDLVVHAEHGIGRYEGLTIINSAGGDHDCLHLVYAGGDKLYLPVENIELLSRYGSAGGEAQLDRLGGAAWQARVARIKGRVRIMAEQLIKIAATRYKARAEPLIAEDGSFGEFCARFAFTETEDQLNAIN
;
A
#
# COMPACT_ATOMS: atom_id res chain seq x y z
N GLY A 1 -8.26 23.00 -7.56
CA GLY A 1 -8.09 22.72 -6.12
C GLY A 1 -6.78 23.32 -5.68
N GLN A 2 -6.72 23.92 -4.47
CA GLN A 2 -5.45 24.42 -3.93
C GLN A 2 -4.45 23.26 -3.91
N GLU A 3 -3.33 23.40 -4.64
CA GLU A 3 -2.19 22.50 -4.48
C GLU A 3 -1.76 22.60 -3.02
N THR A 4 -2.02 21.55 -2.26
CA THR A 4 -1.41 21.37 -0.94
C THR A 4 0.09 21.28 -1.18
N VAL A 5 0.80 22.38 -0.94
CA VAL A 5 2.26 22.36 -0.95
C VAL A 5 2.68 21.46 0.21
N PRO A 6 3.41 20.36 -0.03
CA PRO A 6 3.87 19.53 1.07
C PRO A 6 4.74 20.37 2.00
N THR A 7 4.48 20.28 3.31
CA THR A 7 5.25 21.02 4.33
C THR A 7 6.37 20.16 4.93
N ILE A 8 6.25 18.83 4.84
CA ILE A 8 7.19 17.85 5.38
C ILE A 8 7.30 16.67 4.39
N LEU A 9 8.52 16.26 4.08
CA LEU A 9 8.81 15.03 3.34
C LEU A 9 9.48 14.04 4.30
N LEU A 10 8.79 12.95 4.61
CA LEU A 10 9.38 11.82 5.35
C LEU A 10 10.06 10.89 4.36
N THR A 11 11.31 10.54 4.62
CA THR A 11 12.10 9.62 3.80
C THR A 11 12.98 8.75 4.71
N THR A 12 13.70 7.82 4.10
CA THR A 12 14.63 6.93 4.80
C THR A 12 16.07 7.22 4.42
N ILE A 13 17.02 6.79 5.25
CA ILE A 13 18.44 6.81 4.89
C ILE A 13 18.70 6.01 3.61
N ASN A 14 17.98 4.90 3.40
CA ASN A 14 18.10 4.10 2.19
C ASN A 14 17.77 4.90 0.93
N ALA A 15 16.69 5.69 0.97
CA ALA A 15 16.21 6.46 -0.18
C ALA A 15 17.04 7.73 -0.41
N ILE A 16 17.43 8.47 0.64
CA ILE A 16 18.19 9.72 0.48
C ILE A 16 19.62 9.48 -0.03
N LEU A 17 20.22 8.33 0.31
CA LEU A 17 21.56 7.94 -0.18
C LEU A 17 21.52 7.37 -1.59
N GLN A 18 20.36 6.97 -2.10
CA GLN A 18 20.22 6.44 -3.45
C GLN A 18 20.02 7.59 -4.45
N ARG A 19 20.72 7.52 -5.57
CA ARG A 19 20.54 8.44 -6.69
C ARG A 19 19.28 8.08 -7.47
N VAL A 20 18.62 9.10 -7.99
CA VAL A 20 17.35 9.02 -8.72
C VAL A 20 17.47 9.72 -10.08
N PRO A 21 16.54 9.49 -11.02
CA PRO A 21 16.51 10.26 -12.27
C PRO A 21 16.44 11.77 -12.00
N PRO A 22 17.00 12.61 -12.88
CA PRO A 22 16.94 14.06 -12.72
C PRO A 22 15.50 14.58 -12.85
N LYS A 23 15.19 15.72 -12.22
CA LYS A 23 13.87 16.37 -12.32
C LYS A 23 13.39 16.51 -13.76
N SER A 24 14.32 16.88 -14.64
CA SER A 24 14.08 17.07 -16.07
C SER A 24 13.49 15.82 -16.72
N TYR A 25 13.95 14.62 -16.34
CA TYR A 25 13.39 13.38 -16.87
C TYR A 25 11.86 13.31 -16.69
N PHE A 26 11.39 13.60 -15.47
CA PHE A 26 9.95 13.57 -15.18
C PHE A 26 9.22 14.74 -15.80
N THR A 27 9.78 15.95 -15.80
CA THR A 27 9.09 17.12 -16.40
C THR A 27 8.98 16.99 -17.92
N ASP A 28 10.03 16.52 -18.57
CA ASP A 28 10.15 16.47 -20.02
C ASP A 28 9.39 15.28 -20.59
N SER A 29 9.21 14.20 -19.81
CA SER A 29 8.41 13.02 -20.18
C SER A 29 6.96 13.09 -19.70
N SER A 30 6.52 14.22 -19.12
CA SER A 30 5.14 14.37 -18.66
C SER A 30 4.24 14.95 -19.75
N LEU A 31 3.09 14.31 -19.97
CA LEU A 31 2.04 14.86 -20.82
C LEU A 31 0.93 15.47 -19.96
N VAL A 32 0.54 16.70 -20.29
CA VAL A 32 -0.56 17.40 -19.64
C VAL A 32 -1.79 17.35 -20.54
N ILE A 33 -2.89 16.84 -20.01
CA ILE A 33 -4.17 16.75 -20.70
C ILE A 33 -5.16 17.65 -19.95
N ALA A 34 -5.84 18.53 -20.67
CA ALA A 34 -6.89 19.38 -20.13
C ALA A 34 -8.22 19.05 -20.82
N ALA A 35 -9.30 18.98 -20.03
CA ALA A 35 -10.63 18.73 -20.57
C ALA A 35 -11.05 19.85 -21.53
N GLY A 36 -11.63 19.49 -22.68
CA GLY A 36 -12.09 20.43 -23.70
C GLY A 36 -10.98 21.06 -24.54
N GLN A 37 -9.74 20.57 -24.46
CA GLN A 37 -8.62 21.03 -25.27
C GLN A 37 -8.03 19.89 -26.10
N ALA A 38 -7.65 20.20 -27.34
CA ALA A 38 -6.93 19.26 -28.20
C ALA A 38 -5.61 18.87 -27.54
N THR A 39 -5.46 17.58 -27.24
CA THR A 39 -4.21 17.05 -26.69
C THR A 39 -3.25 16.83 -27.86
N ARG A 40 -2.04 17.36 -27.75
CA ARG A 40 -1.04 17.27 -28.83
C ARG A 40 0.27 16.75 -28.30
N ASP A 41 0.95 15.98 -29.13
CA ASP A 41 2.32 15.56 -28.88
C ASP A 41 3.25 16.77 -28.85
N GLY A 42 4.14 16.82 -27.87
CA GLY A 42 5.00 17.99 -27.63
C GLY A 42 6.08 18.19 -28.69
N GLU A 43 6.52 17.13 -29.36
CA GLU A 43 7.59 17.18 -30.37
C GLU A 43 7.04 17.35 -31.79
N THR A 44 6.01 16.58 -32.14
CA THR A 44 5.43 16.51 -33.49
C THR A 44 4.24 17.45 -33.68
N GLY A 45 3.58 17.89 -32.59
CA GLY A 45 2.36 18.70 -32.64
C GLY A 45 1.11 17.94 -33.10
N GLN A 46 1.23 16.63 -33.35
CA GLN A 46 0.14 15.76 -33.79
C GLN A 46 -0.92 15.63 -32.69
N ALA A 47 -2.19 15.60 -33.08
CA ALA A 47 -3.28 15.33 -32.13
C ALA A 47 -3.17 13.91 -31.56
N LEU A 48 -3.30 13.80 -30.24
CA LEU A 48 -3.24 12.54 -29.50
C LEU A 48 -4.65 12.03 -29.22
N GLY A 49 -5.30 11.50 -30.26
CA GLY A 49 -6.53 10.73 -30.10
C GLY A 49 -6.31 9.42 -29.33
N PRO A 50 -7.35 8.61 -29.07
CA PRO A 50 -7.27 7.44 -28.20
C PRO A 50 -6.15 6.45 -28.54
N ALA A 51 -5.96 6.16 -29.83
CA ALA A 51 -4.92 5.23 -30.28
C ALA A 51 -3.50 5.80 -30.11
N ALA A 52 -3.29 7.06 -30.50
CA ALA A 52 -1.99 7.71 -30.35
C ALA A 52 -1.61 7.91 -28.87
N LEU A 53 -2.59 8.22 -28.01
CA LEU A 53 -2.37 8.30 -26.57
C LEU A 53 -2.06 6.93 -25.95
N ALA A 54 -2.68 5.86 -26.45
CA ALA A 54 -2.35 4.50 -26.03
C ALA A 54 -0.90 4.12 -26.36
N ASP A 55 -0.43 4.47 -27.57
CA ASP A 55 0.97 4.25 -27.98
C ASP A 55 1.93 5.09 -27.14
N TYR A 56 1.58 6.35 -26.85
CA TYR A 56 2.34 7.20 -25.92
C TYR A 56 2.45 6.56 -24.53
N LEU A 57 1.33 6.11 -23.94
CA LEU A 57 1.31 5.47 -22.62
C LEU A 57 2.15 4.18 -22.59
N ALA A 58 2.05 3.34 -23.62
CA ALA A 58 2.89 2.15 -23.75
C ALA A 58 4.39 2.51 -23.80
N GLY A 59 4.75 3.56 -24.54
CA GLY A 59 6.10 4.10 -24.56
C GLY A 59 6.59 4.64 -23.21
N GLN A 60 5.68 5.04 -22.33
CA GLN A 60 5.92 5.52 -20.97
C GLN A 60 5.90 4.40 -19.89
N ALA A 61 5.95 3.14 -20.35
CA ALA A 61 5.91 1.93 -19.55
C ALA A 61 4.59 1.69 -18.79
N TYR A 62 3.47 2.27 -19.25
CA TYR A 62 2.16 1.85 -18.77
C TYR A 62 1.78 0.48 -19.33
N LEU A 63 1.11 -0.32 -18.50
CA LEU A 63 0.60 -1.63 -18.87
C LEU A 63 -0.81 -1.51 -19.46
N ARG A 64 -0.99 -1.98 -20.69
CA ARG A 64 -2.33 -2.07 -21.29
C ARG A 64 -3.08 -3.25 -20.68
N THR A 65 -4.27 -3.00 -20.15
CA THR A 65 -5.17 -4.01 -19.59
C THR A 65 -6.58 -3.83 -20.14
N ASP A 66 -7.45 -4.79 -19.87
CA ASP A 66 -8.87 -4.66 -20.22
C ASP A 66 -9.62 -3.74 -19.25
N THR A 67 -9.19 -3.72 -17.97
CA THR A 67 -9.79 -2.93 -16.89
C THR A 67 -8.70 -2.40 -15.98
N VAL A 68 -8.69 -1.09 -15.79
CA VAL A 68 -7.74 -0.40 -14.92
C VAL A 68 -8.10 -0.58 -13.46
N ARG A 69 -7.17 -1.11 -12.67
CA ARG A 69 -7.31 -1.33 -11.23
C ARG A 69 -6.09 -0.85 -10.46
N GLU A 70 -4.90 -0.98 -11.04
CA GLU A 70 -3.63 -0.64 -10.38
C GLU A 70 -2.94 0.55 -11.05
N THR A 71 -2.09 1.23 -10.29
CA THR A 71 -1.28 2.33 -10.79
C THR A 71 -0.33 1.85 -11.89
N GLY A 72 -0.24 2.61 -12.97
CA GLY A 72 0.54 2.26 -14.15
C GLY A 72 -0.24 1.47 -15.20
N GLU A 73 -1.52 1.18 -14.98
CA GLU A 73 -2.38 0.54 -15.98
C GLU A 73 -3.15 1.55 -16.83
N PHE A 74 -3.50 1.14 -18.05
CA PHE A 74 -4.46 1.83 -18.89
C PHE A 74 -5.31 0.86 -19.72
N ALA A 75 -6.52 1.27 -20.09
CA ALA A 75 -7.44 0.50 -20.93
C ALA A 75 -8.08 1.43 -21.97
N VAL A 76 -8.31 0.91 -23.18
CA VAL A 76 -8.95 1.66 -24.28
C VAL A 76 -10.22 0.96 -24.71
N ARG A 77 -11.33 1.68 -24.75
CA ARG A 77 -12.66 1.18 -25.09
C ARG A 77 -13.36 2.18 -26.02
N GLY A 78 -13.11 2.05 -27.33
CA GLY A 78 -13.65 2.99 -28.32
C GLY A 78 -13.16 4.41 -28.08
N GLY A 79 -14.08 5.35 -27.85
CA GLY A 79 -13.78 6.74 -27.51
C GLY A 79 -13.43 6.99 -26.04
N ILE A 80 -13.18 5.96 -25.24
CA ILE A 80 -12.85 6.09 -23.81
C ILE A 80 -11.47 5.52 -23.56
N LEU A 81 -10.65 6.24 -22.78
CA LEU A 81 -9.40 5.74 -22.24
C LEU A 81 -9.41 5.86 -20.72
N ASP A 82 -9.28 4.73 -20.03
CA ASP A 82 -9.06 4.69 -18.59
C ASP A 82 -7.56 4.58 -18.32
N VAL A 83 -7.05 5.30 -17.33
CA VAL A 83 -5.63 5.27 -16.94
C VAL A 83 -5.47 5.53 -15.46
N PHE A 84 -4.49 4.90 -14.82
CA PHE A 84 -4.12 5.16 -13.43
C PHE A 84 -2.70 5.72 -13.34
N PRO A 85 -2.51 7.05 -13.42
CA PRO A 85 -1.17 7.64 -13.41
C PRO A 85 -0.50 7.55 -12.04
N PRO A 86 0.84 7.39 -11.99
CA PRO A 86 1.58 7.39 -10.74
C PRO A 86 1.52 8.75 -10.05
N GLY A 87 1.40 8.72 -8.72
CA GLY A 87 1.27 9.92 -7.89
C GLY A 87 -0.14 10.51 -7.84
N GLN A 88 -1.14 9.88 -8.47
CA GLN A 88 -2.55 10.22 -8.27
C GLN A 88 -3.21 9.28 -7.25
N LEU A 89 -4.20 9.81 -6.52
CA LEU A 89 -4.96 9.04 -5.53
C LEU A 89 -6.03 8.13 -6.16
N SER A 90 -6.45 8.43 -7.40
CA SER A 90 -7.49 7.71 -8.12
C SER A 90 -7.18 7.67 -9.63
N PRO A 91 -7.66 6.64 -10.34
CA PRO A 91 -7.56 6.58 -11.80
C PRO A 91 -8.50 7.60 -12.46
N ALA A 92 -8.23 7.91 -13.72
CA ALA A 92 -8.97 8.85 -14.54
C ALA A 92 -9.51 8.17 -15.81
N ARG A 93 -10.73 8.54 -16.18
CA ARG A 93 -11.41 8.21 -17.43
C ARG A 93 -11.41 9.44 -18.32
N LEU A 94 -10.88 9.30 -19.52
CA LEU A 94 -10.87 10.30 -20.57
C LEU A 94 -11.93 9.93 -21.60
N ASP A 95 -12.92 10.79 -21.77
CA ASP A 95 -13.95 10.65 -22.82
C ASP A 95 -13.54 11.51 -24.02
N PHE A 96 -13.40 10.88 -25.18
CA PHE A 96 -12.97 11.52 -26.42
C PHE A 96 -14.14 11.76 -27.38
N PHE A 97 -14.07 12.88 -28.10
CA PHE A 97 -14.85 13.13 -29.31
C PHE A 97 -13.91 13.27 -30.51
N GLY A 98 -13.80 12.21 -31.31
CA GLY A 98 -12.73 12.12 -32.31
C GLY A 98 -11.37 12.01 -31.63
N ASP A 99 -10.50 12.98 -31.88
CA ASP A 99 -9.15 13.04 -31.29
C ASP A 99 -9.05 13.98 -30.07
N ASP A 100 -10.14 14.67 -29.73
CA ASP A 100 -10.15 15.66 -28.66
C ASP A 100 -10.73 15.08 -27.37
N VAL A 101 -10.07 15.35 -26.23
CA VAL A 101 -10.55 14.95 -24.90
C VAL A 101 -11.65 15.91 -24.48
N GLU A 102 -12.89 15.44 -24.44
CA GLU A 102 -14.05 16.25 -24.06
C GLU A 102 -14.15 16.38 -22.54
N THR A 103 -14.11 15.26 -21.82
CA THR A 103 -14.20 15.25 -20.36
C THR A 103 -13.19 14.32 -19.72
N ILE A 104 -12.78 14.65 -18.50
CA ILE A 104 -11.94 13.79 -17.68
C ILE A 104 -12.63 13.59 -16.33
N ARG A 105 -12.73 12.34 -15.87
CA ARG A 105 -13.40 11.98 -14.61
C ARG A 105 -12.56 11.02 -13.80
N SER A 106 -12.41 11.25 -12.51
CA SER A 106 -11.92 10.21 -11.60
C SER A 106 -12.95 9.09 -11.46
N PHE A 107 -12.48 7.87 -11.19
CA PHE A 107 -13.36 6.74 -10.89
C PHE A 107 -12.77 5.85 -9.79
N ASP A 108 -13.61 5.00 -9.20
CA ASP A 108 -13.20 4.02 -8.20
C ASP A 108 -12.69 2.73 -8.90
N PRO A 109 -11.43 2.29 -8.67
CA PRO A 109 -10.84 1.14 -9.38
C PRO A 109 -11.47 -0.21 -9.04
N ALA A 110 -12.22 -0.33 -7.94
CA ALA A 110 -12.94 -1.55 -7.62
C ALA A 110 -14.26 -1.60 -8.40
N THR A 111 -15.10 -0.58 -8.21
CA THR A 111 -16.47 -0.51 -8.73
C THR A 111 -16.56 -0.03 -10.19
N GLN A 112 -15.49 0.57 -10.73
CA GLN A 112 -15.43 1.13 -12.08
C GLN A 112 -16.41 2.28 -12.33
N ARG A 113 -16.92 2.92 -11.26
CA ARG A 113 -17.87 4.03 -11.31
C ARG A 113 -17.16 5.37 -11.12
N SER A 114 -17.55 6.35 -11.93
CA SER A 114 -17.04 7.71 -11.83
C SER A 114 -17.37 8.36 -10.47
N THR A 115 -16.41 9.07 -9.90
CA THR A 115 -16.52 9.72 -8.59
C THR A 115 -16.59 11.25 -8.70
N GLY A 116 -15.97 11.85 -9.72
CA GLY A 116 -16.01 13.29 -9.95
C GLY A 116 -15.28 13.73 -11.22
N ALA A 117 -15.60 14.93 -11.73
CA ALA A 117 -14.89 15.53 -12.86
C ALA A 117 -13.55 16.13 -12.42
N ILE A 118 -12.56 16.09 -13.31
CA ILE A 118 -11.27 16.75 -13.12
C ILE A 118 -10.93 17.59 -14.35
N ASP A 119 -10.40 18.80 -14.14
CA ASP A 119 -10.13 19.74 -15.24
C ASP A 119 -8.85 19.39 -16.01
N ARG A 120 -7.89 18.77 -15.31
CA ARG A 120 -6.55 18.52 -15.82
C ARG A 120 -5.99 17.21 -15.27
N LEU A 121 -5.33 16.46 -16.14
CA LEU A 121 -4.61 15.22 -15.86
C LEU A 121 -3.14 15.41 -16.24
N ILE A 122 -2.23 14.93 -15.39
CA ILE A 122 -0.80 14.90 -15.69
C ILE A 122 -0.39 13.44 -15.76
N LEU A 123 -0.02 13.00 -16.96
CA LEU A 123 0.49 11.66 -17.24
C LEU A 123 2.00 11.69 -17.09
N ARG A 124 2.49 11.13 -15.99
CA ARG A 124 3.92 10.96 -15.71
C ARG A 124 4.40 9.59 -16.17
N PRO A 125 5.70 9.42 -16.46
CA PRO A 125 6.27 8.10 -16.71
C PRO A 125 6.08 7.17 -15.51
N VAL A 126 5.82 5.89 -15.78
CA VAL A 126 5.74 4.84 -14.74
C VAL A 126 7.13 4.35 -14.35
N ALA A 127 8.04 4.30 -15.32
CA ALA A 127 9.40 3.84 -15.11
C ALA A 127 10.38 5.00 -14.86
N GLU A 128 11.46 4.71 -14.14
CA GLU A 128 12.57 5.63 -13.88
C GLU A 128 13.48 5.87 -15.09
N PHE A 129 13.28 5.14 -16.17
CA PHE A 129 13.91 5.37 -17.48
C PHE A 129 13.02 4.83 -18.60
N MET A 130 13.23 5.33 -19.82
CA MET A 130 12.54 4.86 -21.02
C MET A 130 13.38 3.88 -21.81
N MET A 131 12.74 2.99 -22.55
CA MET A 131 13.38 2.07 -23.48
C MET A 131 13.24 2.58 -24.92
N ASN A 132 13.90 3.70 -25.23
CA ASN A 132 13.88 4.33 -26.56
C ASN A 132 15.27 4.26 -27.21
N GLU A 133 15.36 4.63 -28.49
CA GLU A 133 16.61 4.53 -29.25
C GLU A 133 17.77 5.28 -28.57
N ALA A 134 17.52 6.48 -28.04
CA ALA A 134 18.54 7.30 -27.40
C ALA A 134 19.04 6.68 -26.08
N THR A 135 18.15 6.19 -25.23
CA THR A 135 18.53 5.56 -23.95
C THR A 135 19.18 4.20 -24.15
N ILE A 136 18.72 3.41 -25.13
CA ILE A 136 19.35 2.13 -25.52
C ILE A 136 20.77 2.39 -26.04
N ALA A 137 20.96 3.37 -26.93
CA ALA A 137 22.28 3.71 -27.45
C ALA A 137 23.24 4.18 -26.35
N ARG A 138 22.74 5.00 -25.40
CA ARG A 138 23.50 5.44 -24.22
C ARG A 138 23.91 4.26 -23.35
N PHE A 139 22.96 3.38 -23.00
CA PHE A 139 23.23 2.20 -22.21
C PHE A 139 24.30 1.33 -22.87
N ARG A 140 24.14 1.00 -24.15
CA ARG A 140 25.08 0.16 -24.90
C ARG A 140 26.50 0.73 -24.89
N THR A 141 26.61 2.03 -25.15
CA THR A 141 27.91 2.74 -25.16
C THR A 141 28.55 2.73 -23.78
N GLY A 142 27.79 3.09 -22.73
CA GLY A 142 28.29 3.12 -21.35
C GLY A 142 28.66 1.73 -20.81
N TYR A 143 27.84 0.71 -21.11
CA TYR A 143 28.06 -0.66 -20.66
C TYR A 143 29.34 -1.25 -21.26
N LEU A 144 29.54 -1.12 -22.58
CA LEU A 144 30.76 -1.59 -23.25
C LEU A 144 32.00 -0.78 -22.85
N ALA A 145 31.85 0.51 -22.55
CA ALA A 145 32.97 1.33 -22.06
C ALA A 145 33.46 0.87 -20.68
N LEU A 146 32.56 0.39 -19.82
CA LEU A 146 32.90 -0.09 -18.48
C LEU A 146 33.41 -1.54 -18.47
N PHE A 147 32.81 -2.41 -19.28
CA PHE A 147 33.02 -3.86 -19.19
C PHE A 147 33.71 -4.49 -20.40
N GLY A 148 34.03 -3.69 -21.42
CA GLY A 148 34.75 -4.12 -22.61
C GLY A 148 33.87 -4.80 -23.65
N ALA A 149 34.47 -5.09 -24.82
CA ALA A 149 33.75 -5.61 -25.98
C ALA A 149 33.10 -6.99 -25.76
N THR A 150 33.65 -7.82 -24.87
CA THR A 150 33.09 -9.15 -24.57
C THR A 150 31.74 -9.09 -23.87
N ALA A 151 31.44 -7.99 -23.19
CA ALA A 151 30.18 -7.75 -22.49
C ALA A 151 28.98 -7.58 -23.45
N SER A 152 29.23 -7.47 -24.76
CA SER A 152 28.17 -7.44 -25.78
C SER A 152 27.37 -8.74 -25.88
N ARG A 153 27.85 -9.82 -25.25
CA ARG A 153 27.20 -11.14 -25.19
C ARG A 153 26.45 -11.36 -23.89
N ASP A 154 26.48 -10.41 -22.96
CA ASP A 154 25.78 -10.54 -21.69
C ASP A 154 24.28 -10.44 -21.94
N ALA A 155 23.49 -11.32 -21.30
CA ALA A 155 22.03 -11.37 -21.48
C ALA A 155 21.33 -10.03 -21.23
N LEU A 156 21.83 -9.25 -20.27
CA LEU A 156 21.36 -7.88 -20.01
C LEU A 156 21.58 -6.97 -21.23
N TYR A 157 22.79 -6.97 -21.79
CA TYR A 157 23.14 -6.12 -22.94
C TYR A 157 22.28 -6.49 -24.16
N GLU A 158 22.07 -7.78 -24.42
CA GLU A 158 21.24 -8.25 -25.53
C GLU A 158 19.77 -7.88 -25.35
N SER A 159 19.22 -8.04 -24.14
CA SER A 159 17.83 -7.62 -23.83
C SER A 159 17.63 -6.14 -24.05
N VAL A 160 18.51 -5.29 -23.49
CA VAL A 160 18.40 -3.83 -23.65
C VAL A 160 18.60 -3.41 -25.11
N SER A 161 19.56 -4.03 -25.81
CA SER A 161 19.79 -3.74 -27.24
C SER A 161 18.57 -4.08 -28.11
N ALA A 162 17.76 -5.05 -27.69
CA ALA A 162 16.52 -5.43 -28.34
C ALA A 162 15.28 -4.69 -27.81
N GLY A 163 15.46 -3.66 -26.96
CA GLY A 163 14.38 -2.88 -26.38
C GLY A 163 13.51 -3.65 -25.37
N ARG A 164 14.04 -4.71 -24.77
CA ARG A 164 13.34 -5.52 -23.76
C ARG A 164 13.84 -5.21 -22.36
N SER A 165 12.93 -5.26 -21.39
CA SER A 165 13.31 -5.22 -19.98
C SER A 165 14.08 -6.48 -19.57
N HIS A 166 14.89 -6.35 -18.53
CA HIS A 166 15.65 -7.44 -17.92
C HIS A 166 15.48 -7.36 -16.39
N PRO A 167 15.31 -8.48 -15.68
CA PRO A 167 15.15 -8.44 -14.22
C PRO A 167 16.32 -7.75 -13.51
N GLY A 168 16.04 -6.74 -12.67
CA GLY A 168 17.06 -5.99 -11.93
C GLY A 168 17.85 -4.97 -12.74
N ILE A 169 17.37 -4.63 -13.95
CA ILE A 169 17.93 -3.58 -14.84
C ILE A 169 18.14 -2.24 -14.14
N GLU A 170 17.38 -1.96 -13.08
CA GLU A 170 17.44 -0.75 -12.25
C GLU A 170 18.81 -0.57 -11.58
N HIS A 171 19.58 -1.64 -11.37
CA HIS A 171 20.95 -1.54 -10.85
C HIS A 171 21.91 -0.86 -11.85
N TRP A 172 21.51 -0.73 -13.12
CA TRP A 172 22.23 0.01 -14.17
C TRP A 172 21.52 1.29 -14.60
N LEU A 173 20.54 1.77 -13.81
CA LEU A 173 19.85 3.04 -14.03
C LEU A 173 20.77 4.21 -14.44
N PRO A 174 21.98 4.39 -13.86
CA PRO A 174 22.89 5.46 -14.24
C PRO A 174 23.39 5.41 -15.69
N LEU A 175 23.26 4.27 -16.39
CA LEU A 175 23.61 4.15 -17.80
C LEU A 175 22.48 4.58 -18.75
N PHE A 176 21.26 4.81 -18.24
CA PHE A 176 20.12 5.31 -19.02
C PHE A 176 19.99 6.83 -18.97
N HIS A 177 20.68 7.49 -18.03
CA HIS A 177 20.65 8.93 -17.83
C HIS A 177 22.00 9.57 -18.12
N ASP A 178 21.99 10.84 -18.53
CA ASP A 178 23.23 11.61 -18.69
C ASP A 178 23.86 11.96 -17.34
N LYS A 179 23.01 12.33 -16.39
CA LYS A 179 23.38 12.62 -15.02
C LYS A 179 22.27 12.14 -14.09
N MET A 180 22.67 11.48 -13.02
CA MET A 180 21.77 11.14 -11.92
C MET A 180 21.65 12.29 -10.93
N ALA A 181 20.49 12.42 -10.30
CA ALA A 181 20.23 13.39 -9.23
C ALA A 181 20.18 12.68 -7.86
N SER A 182 20.14 13.49 -6.81
CA SER A 182 19.85 13.10 -5.44
C SER A 182 18.44 13.51 -5.05
N LEU A 183 17.88 12.89 -4.01
CA LEU A 183 16.60 13.33 -3.46
C LEU A 183 16.65 14.80 -2.98
N THR A 184 17.81 15.27 -2.49
CA THR A 184 17.98 16.67 -2.06
C THR A 184 17.92 17.67 -3.22
N ASP A 185 18.19 17.25 -4.46
CA ASP A 185 17.96 18.10 -5.63
C ASP A 185 16.46 18.35 -5.83
N TYR A 186 15.60 17.41 -5.42
CA TYR A 186 14.13 17.55 -5.41
C TYR A 186 13.63 18.57 -4.41
N CYS A 187 14.23 18.59 -3.23
CA CYS A 187 13.87 19.44 -2.10
C CYS A 187 14.88 20.57 -1.86
N ALA A 188 15.42 21.17 -2.93
CA ALA A 188 16.43 22.23 -2.81
C ALA A 188 15.91 23.37 -1.90
N GLY A 189 16.71 23.72 -0.89
CA GLY A 189 16.38 24.75 0.10
C GLY A 189 15.61 24.25 1.33
N TRP A 190 15.22 22.98 1.37
CA TRP A 190 14.56 22.41 2.54
C TRP A 190 15.59 22.01 3.60
N PRO A 191 15.36 22.32 4.88
CA PRO A 191 16.21 21.82 5.95
C PRO A 191 16.03 20.30 6.10
N VAL A 192 17.14 19.60 6.32
CA VAL A 192 17.11 18.16 6.56
C VAL A 192 17.07 17.91 8.07
N VAL A 193 16.19 17.02 8.54
CA VAL A 193 16.13 16.63 9.96
C VAL A 193 16.42 15.14 10.06
N LEU A 194 17.40 14.76 10.87
CA LEU A 194 17.72 13.37 11.16
C LEU A 194 17.26 13.03 12.57
N ASP A 195 16.70 11.84 12.71
CA ASP A 195 16.52 11.21 14.00
C ASP A 195 17.89 10.89 14.66
N HIS A 196 17.87 10.63 15.97
CA HIS A 196 19.05 10.31 16.77
C HIS A 196 19.81 9.06 16.31
N GLU A 197 19.16 8.13 15.60
CA GLU A 197 19.83 6.96 15.01
C GLU A 197 20.35 7.22 13.57
N GLY A 198 20.19 8.44 13.04
CA GLY A 198 20.48 8.77 11.65
C GLY A 198 21.91 8.45 11.21
N ASP A 199 22.92 8.85 12.00
CA ASP A 199 24.33 8.61 11.65
C ASP A 199 24.68 7.10 11.71
N ALA A 200 24.12 6.37 12.68
CA ALA A 200 24.30 4.91 12.76
C ALA A 200 23.64 4.19 11.58
N ALA A 201 22.44 4.63 11.18
CA ALA A 201 21.73 4.11 10.02
C ALA A 201 22.48 4.39 8.71
N ILE A 202 23.15 5.55 8.57
CA ILE A 202 24.01 5.87 7.42
C ILE A 202 25.18 4.88 7.35
N ALA A 203 25.91 4.69 8.46
CA ALA A 203 27.04 3.76 8.50
C ALA A 203 26.62 2.31 8.18
N ALA A 204 25.52 1.85 8.79
CA ALA A 204 24.96 0.52 8.54
C ALA A 204 24.56 0.34 7.07
N ARG A 205 23.97 1.38 6.45
CA ARG A 205 23.58 1.34 5.05
C ARG A 205 24.79 1.26 4.12
N TYR A 206 25.85 2.01 4.36
CA TYR A 206 27.09 1.91 3.57
C TYR A 206 27.75 0.54 3.69
N ALA A 207 27.83 -0.02 4.90
CA ALA A 207 28.32 -1.38 5.10
C ALA A 207 27.51 -2.39 4.26
N GLN A 208 26.19 -2.32 4.34
CA GLN A 208 25.30 -3.19 3.56
C GLN A 208 25.51 -3.03 2.04
N ILE A 209 25.61 -1.80 1.53
CA ILE A 209 25.84 -1.54 0.10
C ILE A 209 27.17 -2.15 -0.35
N ASN A 210 28.24 -1.92 0.40
CA ASN A 210 29.57 -2.41 0.09
C ASN A 210 29.66 -3.93 0.14
N ASP A 211 29.02 -4.56 1.14
CA ASP A 211 28.97 -6.01 1.29
C ASP A 211 28.27 -6.67 0.09
N PHE A 212 27.09 -6.16 -0.30
CA PHE A 212 26.37 -6.68 -1.46
C PHE A 212 27.11 -6.42 -2.77
N HIS A 213 27.80 -5.28 -2.91
CA HIS A 213 28.62 -4.99 -4.07
C HIS A 213 29.82 -5.96 -4.16
N ALA A 214 30.53 -6.18 -3.04
CA ALA A 214 31.64 -7.13 -2.96
C ALA A 214 31.21 -8.57 -3.28
N ALA A 215 30.06 -9.01 -2.74
CA ALA A 215 29.49 -10.32 -3.05
C ALA A 215 29.19 -10.48 -4.55
N ARG A 216 28.63 -9.44 -5.19
CA ARG A 216 28.38 -9.44 -6.64
C ARG A 216 29.65 -9.42 -7.48
N LEU A 217 30.71 -8.74 -7.02
CA LEU A 217 32.01 -8.81 -7.70
C LEU A 217 32.63 -10.20 -7.61
N ALA A 218 32.49 -10.88 -6.47
CA ALA A 218 33.05 -12.21 -6.24
C ALA A 218 32.30 -13.30 -7.02
N HIS A 219 30.96 -13.25 -7.05
CA HIS A 219 30.10 -14.32 -7.55
C HIS A 219 29.31 -13.96 -8.82
N GLY A 220 29.40 -12.72 -9.30
CA GLY A 220 28.59 -12.26 -10.41
C GLY A 220 28.87 -12.99 -11.72
N ASN A 221 30.08 -13.48 -11.91
CA ASN A 221 30.47 -14.20 -13.13
C ASN A 221 30.35 -15.73 -13.00
N ASP A 222 29.74 -16.26 -11.93
CA ASP A 222 29.59 -17.71 -11.72
C ASP A 222 28.70 -18.34 -12.81
N ASP A 223 27.72 -17.60 -13.32
CA ASP A 223 26.97 -17.95 -14.53
C ASP A 223 27.64 -17.34 -15.77
N ALA A 224 28.37 -18.16 -16.52
CA ALA A 224 29.04 -17.74 -17.75
C ALA A 224 28.07 -17.28 -18.86
N ALA A 225 26.80 -17.69 -18.81
CA ALA A 225 25.78 -17.27 -19.78
C ALA A 225 25.08 -15.97 -19.39
N SER A 226 25.07 -15.62 -18.09
CA SER A 226 24.47 -14.39 -17.59
C SER A 226 25.36 -13.72 -16.51
N PRO A 227 26.57 -13.29 -16.87
CA PRO A 227 27.47 -12.66 -15.92
C PRO A 227 26.86 -11.36 -15.39
N TYR A 228 26.77 -11.26 -14.07
CA TYR A 228 26.33 -10.09 -13.35
C TYR A 228 27.51 -9.12 -13.17
N ARG A 229 27.48 -7.99 -13.89
CA ARG A 229 28.53 -6.96 -13.83
C ARG A 229 28.06 -5.73 -13.06
N PRO A 230 28.33 -5.61 -11.75
CA PRO A 230 27.88 -4.47 -10.97
C PRO A 230 28.56 -3.18 -11.43
N LEU A 231 27.81 -2.07 -11.41
CA LEU A 231 28.39 -0.73 -11.48
C LEU A 231 29.15 -0.41 -10.18
N ALA A 232 30.10 0.52 -10.26
CA ALA A 232 30.68 1.12 -9.08
C ALA A 232 29.58 1.74 -8.19
N VAL A 233 29.75 1.59 -6.87
CA VAL A 233 28.75 1.99 -5.87
C VAL A 233 28.33 3.46 -6.00
N ASP A 234 29.28 4.34 -6.27
CA ASP A 234 29.10 5.80 -6.39
C ASP A 234 28.25 6.23 -7.62
N LYS A 235 27.99 5.31 -8.55
CA LYS A 235 27.09 5.55 -9.69
C LYS A 235 25.62 5.53 -9.29
N LEU A 236 25.24 4.68 -8.34
CA LEU A 236 23.84 4.52 -7.91
C LEU A 236 23.59 5.08 -6.50
N TYR A 237 24.63 5.23 -5.71
CA TYR A 237 24.55 5.81 -4.37
C TYR A 237 25.42 7.07 -4.28
N LEU A 238 25.07 7.97 -3.37
CA LEU A 238 25.94 9.09 -3.02
C LEU A 238 27.25 8.54 -2.45
N ALA A 239 28.37 9.17 -2.79
CA ALA A 239 29.62 8.90 -2.10
C ALA A 239 29.55 9.43 -0.65
N GLU A 240 30.38 8.88 0.23
CA GLU A 240 30.45 9.31 1.63
C GLU A 240 30.74 10.81 1.73
N ALA A 241 31.68 11.33 0.94
CA ALA A 241 32.00 12.76 0.91
C ALA A 241 30.83 13.64 0.43
N GLU A 242 30.00 13.18 -0.50
CA GLU A 242 28.79 13.90 -0.91
C GLU A 242 27.73 13.87 0.20
N THR A 243 27.62 12.75 0.89
CA THR A 243 26.70 12.54 2.01
C THR A 243 27.04 13.45 3.19
N GLU A 244 28.32 13.59 3.52
CA GLU A 244 28.80 14.55 4.52
C GLU A 244 28.37 15.98 4.18
N GLN A 245 28.40 16.36 2.90
CA GLN A 245 27.97 17.70 2.45
C GLN A 245 26.45 17.91 2.55
N VAL A 246 25.65 16.85 2.33
CA VAL A 246 24.20 16.86 2.51
C VAL A 246 23.84 17.08 3.98
N PHE A 247 24.55 16.39 4.89
CA PHE A 247 24.29 16.41 6.33
C PHE A 247 25.20 17.34 7.14
N ALA A 248 25.89 18.25 6.46
CA ALA A 248 26.79 19.22 7.07
C ALA A 248 26.05 20.20 7.99
N ASN A 249 26.76 20.72 8.99
CA ASN A 249 26.25 21.71 9.93
C ASN A 249 25.71 22.95 9.19
N GLY A 250 24.49 23.37 9.55
CA GLY A 250 23.77 24.49 8.93
C GLY A 250 22.84 24.10 7.78
N LYS A 251 22.92 22.85 7.28
CA LYS A 251 21.95 22.28 6.31
C LYS A 251 21.07 21.20 6.91
N ALA A 252 21.58 20.51 7.94
CA ALA A 252 20.87 19.47 8.66
C ALA A 252 20.76 19.77 10.16
N CYS A 253 19.66 19.32 10.75
CA CYS A 253 19.41 19.29 12.19
C CYS A 253 19.39 17.83 12.66
N ARG A 254 20.18 17.49 13.67
CA ARG A 254 20.17 16.16 14.30
C ARG A 254 19.36 16.23 15.58
N LEU A 255 18.31 15.44 15.65
CA LEU A 255 17.56 15.24 16.88
C LEU A 255 18.34 14.29 17.78
N PHE A 256 18.16 14.46 19.09
CA PHE A 256 18.70 13.55 20.08
C PHE A 256 17.56 12.72 20.67
N ALA A 257 17.90 11.52 21.13
CA ALA A 257 16.98 10.75 21.94
C ALA A 257 16.53 11.59 23.14
N PHE A 258 15.28 11.39 23.58
CA PHE A 258 14.83 12.00 24.80
C PHE A 258 15.74 11.60 25.97
N SER A 259 16.19 12.59 26.73
CA SER A 259 16.94 12.32 27.95
C SER A 259 16.05 11.57 28.96
N PRO A 260 16.62 10.64 29.75
CA PRO A 260 15.85 9.93 30.77
C PRO A 260 15.29 10.89 31.81
N LEU A 261 14.17 10.51 32.45
CA LEU A 261 13.68 11.20 33.65
C LEU A 261 14.76 11.15 34.74
N SER A 262 15.20 12.30 35.23
CA SER A 262 16.03 12.36 36.45
C SER A 262 15.14 12.32 37.69
N ASP A 263 15.41 11.40 38.62
CA ASP A 263 14.65 11.23 39.88
C ASP A 263 14.82 12.41 40.87
N LYS A 264 15.62 13.43 40.55
CA LYS A 264 15.79 14.64 41.36
C LYS A 264 14.93 15.77 40.81
N ALA A 265 13.82 16.04 41.51
CA ALA A 265 13.16 17.33 41.45
C ALA A 265 14.13 18.40 42.01
N ASP A 266 14.19 19.55 41.36
CA ASP A 266 14.95 20.76 41.71
C ASP A 266 16.42 20.80 41.26
N GLY A 267 16.63 21.49 40.12
CA GLY A 267 17.89 22.14 39.76
C GLY A 267 18.21 22.05 38.28
N PRO A 268 18.79 23.11 37.67
CA PRO A 268 19.31 23.00 36.30
C PRO A 268 20.28 21.83 36.25
N SER A 269 20.09 20.95 35.26
CA SER A 269 20.94 19.82 34.92
C SER A 269 22.40 20.08 35.34
N GLN A 270 22.90 19.29 36.29
CA GLN A 270 24.26 19.46 36.80
C GLN A 270 25.22 19.43 35.61
N ALA A 271 25.88 20.56 35.39
CA ALA A 271 26.83 20.83 34.32
C ALA A 271 28.12 19.97 34.34
N LYS A 272 28.14 18.83 35.07
CA LYS A 272 29.34 17.99 35.24
C LYS A 272 29.53 16.91 34.17
N ASP A 273 28.50 16.58 33.38
CA ASP A 273 28.62 15.65 32.25
C ASP A 273 28.73 16.36 30.89
N ARG A 274 29.04 17.67 30.88
CA ARG A 274 29.23 18.44 29.63
C ARG A 274 30.57 18.19 28.92
N ALA A 275 31.49 17.44 29.51
CA ALA A 275 32.79 17.16 28.88
C ALA A 275 32.68 16.19 27.68
N SER A 276 31.56 15.48 27.56
CA SER A 276 31.28 14.50 26.50
C SER A 276 29.85 14.59 25.95
N ALA A 277 29.10 15.63 26.31
CA ALA A 277 27.77 15.87 25.77
C ALA A 277 27.89 16.34 24.31
N PRO A 278 27.13 15.76 23.36
CA PRO A 278 27.14 16.23 21.98
C PRO A 278 26.79 17.73 21.94
N GLN A 279 27.48 18.49 21.08
CA GLN A 279 27.17 19.90 20.83
C GLN A 279 25.72 20.00 20.31
N GLY A 280 24.78 20.29 21.21
CA GLY A 280 23.36 20.36 20.91
C GLY A 280 22.61 21.25 21.89
N GLN A 281 21.48 21.79 21.47
CA GLN A 281 20.57 22.55 22.32
C GLN A 281 19.53 21.60 22.92
N ASP A 282 19.41 21.57 24.25
CA ASP A 282 18.37 20.81 24.92
C ASP A 282 17.01 21.46 24.68
N ALA A 283 16.12 20.76 23.98
CA ALA A 283 14.75 21.21 23.70
C ALA A 283 13.77 20.97 24.87
N GLY A 284 14.25 20.47 26.01
CA GLY A 284 13.47 20.28 27.24
C GLY A 284 12.61 19.01 27.28
N GLY A 285 12.66 18.18 26.23
CA GLY A 285 11.94 16.91 26.17
C GLY A 285 12.61 15.81 26.98
N ARG A 286 11.81 14.99 27.66
CA ARG A 286 12.25 13.83 28.44
C ARG A 286 11.39 12.61 28.11
N ALA A 287 12.01 11.43 28.21
CA ALA A 287 11.37 10.15 27.88
C ALA A 287 10.20 9.85 28.83
N ALA A 288 9.32 8.95 28.39
CA ALA A 288 8.04 8.58 29.00
C ALA A 288 7.98 8.58 30.53
N ASN A 289 6.81 8.93 31.06
CA ASN A 289 6.53 8.85 32.49
C ASN A 289 6.69 7.41 32.96
N ARG A 290 7.41 7.20 34.08
CA ARG A 290 7.40 5.92 34.78
C ARG A 290 6.03 5.74 35.45
N LEU A 291 5.01 5.41 34.66
CA LEU A 291 3.81 4.80 35.19
C LEU A 291 4.21 3.37 35.59
N GLY A 292 4.36 3.16 36.89
CA GLY A 292 4.55 1.88 37.54
C GLY A 292 3.51 0.87 37.07
N LYS A 293 3.96 -0.06 36.25
CA LYS A 293 3.23 -1.31 36.06
C LYS A 293 3.50 -2.17 37.28
N VAL A 294 2.56 -2.24 38.21
CA VAL A 294 2.48 -3.39 39.10
C VAL A 294 2.10 -4.57 38.21
N GLU A 295 2.90 -5.63 38.19
CA GLU A 295 2.68 -6.82 37.34
C GLU A 295 1.21 -7.26 37.38
N GLY A 296 0.53 -7.19 36.23
CA GLY A 296 -0.85 -7.66 36.06
C GLY A 296 -1.95 -6.59 36.05
N ASN A 297 -1.66 -5.32 36.38
CA ASN A 297 -2.67 -4.24 36.40
C ASN A 297 -2.42 -3.14 35.35
N SER A 298 -3.51 -2.53 34.89
CA SER A 298 -3.51 -1.31 34.06
C SER A 298 -2.95 -0.11 34.84
N ALA A 299 -2.16 0.75 34.19
CA ALA A 299 -1.58 1.94 34.84
C ALA A 299 -2.58 3.13 34.96
N VAL A 300 -3.88 2.87 34.74
CA VAL A 300 -4.98 3.84 34.89
C VAL A 300 -5.02 4.53 36.28
N PRO A 301 -4.85 3.82 37.43
CA PRO A 301 -4.87 4.47 38.73
C PRO A 301 -3.72 5.48 38.91
N GLU A 302 -2.54 5.15 38.39
CA GLU A 302 -1.38 6.03 38.49
C GLU A 302 -1.50 7.24 37.58
N LEU A 303 -2.05 7.05 36.37
CA LEU A 303 -2.40 8.17 35.48
C LEU A 303 -3.39 9.11 36.17
N ALA A 304 -4.42 8.58 36.85
CA ALA A 304 -5.36 9.41 37.60
C ALA A 304 -4.68 10.19 38.74
N GLY A 305 -3.71 9.58 39.42
CA GLY A 305 -2.88 10.25 40.43
C GLY A 305 -2.07 11.41 39.83
N LEU A 306 -1.40 11.17 38.69
CA LEU A 306 -0.64 12.18 37.96
C LEU A 306 -1.52 13.35 37.51
N VAL A 307 -2.69 13.07 36.92
CA VAL A 307 -3.67 14.07 36.51
C VAL A 307 -4.12 14.92 37.68
N THR A 308 -4.43 14.29 38.82
CA THR A 308 -4.85 15.01 40.03
C THR A 308 -3.75 15.94 40.53
N ALA A 309 -2.48 15.48 40.55
CA ALA A 309 -1.35 16.28 40.99
C ALA A 309 -1.11 17.52 40.08
N GLU A 310 -1.07 17.33 38.76
CA GLU A 310 -0.84 18.42 37.80
C GLU A 310 -2.03 19.41 37.75
N ARG A 311 -3.27 18.90 37.87
CA ARG A 311 -4.48 19.73 37.94
C ARG A 311 -4.52 20.59 39.19
N ASN A 312 -4.24 20.02 40.36
CA ASN A 312 -4.21 20.75 41.62
C ASN A 312 -3.11 21.82 41.64
N ALA A 313 -1.96 21.51 41.05
CA ALA A 313 -0.86 22.45 40.95
C ALA A 313 -1.04 23.48 39.81
N ARG A 314 -2.09 23.36 38.98
CA ARG A 314 -2.31 24.13 37.73
C ARG A 314 -1.04 24.22 36.87
N LYS A 315 -0.34 23.11 36.77
CA LYS A 315 0.94 22.98 36.06
C LYS A 315 0.68 22.61 34.59
N ARG A 316 1.17 21.45 34.16
CA ARG A 316 1.23 21.08 32.75
C ARG A 316 -0.10 20.45 32.33
N PRO A 317 -0.66 20.81 31.16
CA PRO A 317 -1.68 19.97 30.54
C PRO A 317 -1.16 18.55 30.32
N ILE A 318 -2.08 17.59 30.36
CA ILE A 318 -1.81 16.19 30.05
C ILE A 318 -2.65 15.79 28.83
N ILE A 319 -2.01 15.17 27.84
CA ILE A 319 -2.67 14.61 26.65
C ILE A 319 -2.46 13.10 26.65
N VAL A 320 -3.52 12.33 26.43
CA VAL A 320 -3.42 10.92 26.10
C VAL A 320 -3.55 10.72 24.59
N GLY A 321 -2.52 10.14 23.98
CA GLY A 321 -2.51 9.76 22.57
C GLY A 321 -3.17 8.40 22.35
N CYS A 322 -4.32 8.39 21.67
CA CYS A 322 -5.06 7.17 21.36
C CYS A 322 -4.96 6.81 19.87
N SER A 323 -5.00 5.52 19.59
CA SER A 323 -4.98 4.98 18.22
C SER A 323 -6.27 5.22 17.43
N SER A 324 -7.43 5.28 18.11
CA SER A 324 -8.75 5.41 17.50
C SER A 324 -9.76 6.11 18.41
N PRO A 325 -10.89 6.61 17.86
CA PRO A 325 -11.99 7.16 18.67
C PRO A 325 -12.57 6.15 19.66
N GLY A 326 -12.65 4.86 19.30
CA GLY A 326 -13.12 3.80 20.20
C GLY A 326 -12.20 3.57 21.39
N ALA A 327 -10.88 3.62 21.17
CA ALA A 327 -9.89 3.55 22.24
C ALA A 327 -10.01 4.75 23.20
N ALA A 328 -10.26 5.95 22.67
CA ALA A 328 -10.50 7.15 23.48
C ALA A 328 -11.74 7.02 24.37
N SER A 329 -12.85 6.51 23.84
CA SER A 329 -14.08 6.27 24.62
C SER A 329 -13.85 5.29 25.76
N ARG A 330 -13.22 4.14 25.47
CA ARG A 330 -12.91 3.11 26.47
C ARG A 330 -12.01 3.66 27.58
N LEU A 331 -11.01 4.47 27.22
CA LEU A 331 -10.13 5.11 28.18
C LEU A 331 -10.89 6.10 29.08
N ALA A 332 -11.81 6.89 28.51
CA ALA A 332 -12.66 7.80 29.27
C ALA A 332 -13.51 7.04 30.30
N ASP A 333 -14.10 5.91 29.91
CA ASP A 333 -14.90 5.06 30.80
C ASP A 333 -14.06 4.49 31.97
N LEU A 334 -12.85 3.99 31.68
CA LEU A 334 -11.93 3.47 32.70
C LEU A 334 -11.49 4.56 33.69
N LEU A 335 -11.25 5.78 33.21
CA LEU A 335 -10.81 6.91 34.05
C LEU A 335 -11.97 7.56 34.82
N ALA A 336 -13.21 7.43 34.36
CA ALA A 336 -14.38 7.99 35.02
C ALA A 336 -14.54 7.48 36.46
N ALA A 337 -14.15 6.23 36.72
CA ALA A 337 -14.16 5.64 38.06
C ALA A 337 -13.21 6.34 39.06
N TYR A 338 -12.14 7.00 38.57
CA TYR A 338 -11.12 7.64 39.40
C TYR A 338 -11.22 9.17 39.42
N LEU A 339 -11.54 9.78 38.28
CA LEU A 339 -11.52 11.23 38.09
C LEU A 339 -12.91 11.85 37.95
N GLY A 340 -13.96 11.03 37.88
CA GLY A 340 -15.33 11.45 37.61
C GLY A 340 -15.65 11.50 36.11
N ALA A 341 -16.95 11.54 35.80
CA ALA A 341 -17.44 11.63 34.42
C ALA A 341 -16.95 12.92 33.73
N ALA A 342 -16.65 12.83 32.44
CA ALA A 342 -16.18 13.94 31.59
C ALA A 342 -14.86 14.61 32.03
N ALA A 343 -14.05 13.93 32.85
CA ALA A 343 -12.74 14.45 33.26
C ALA A 343 -11.71 14.52 32.13
N LEU A 344 -11.88 13.70 31.08
CA LEU A 344 -11.03 13.60 29.90
C LEU A 344 -11.73 14.30 28.73
N GLN A 345 -11.11 15.35 28.17
CA GLN A 345 -11.71 16.18 27.12
C GLN A 345 -11.09 15.86 25.74
N PRO A 346 -11.88 15.55 24.71
CA PRO A 346 -11.33 15.35 23.37
C PRO A 346 -10.83 16.68 22.79
N ILE A 347 -9.66 16.66 22.16
CA ILE A 347 -9.10 17.79 21.41
C ILE A 347 -8.63 17.33 20.04
N THR A 348 -8.54 18.28 19.12
CA THR A 348 -8.04 18.06 17.76
C THR A 348 -6.80 18.90 17.44
N ALA A 349 -6.55 19.93 18.24
CA ALA A 349 -5.43 20.84 18.08
C ALA A 349 -4.77 21.20 19.42
N MET A 350 -3.48 21.54 19.35
CA MET A 350 -2.64 21.82 20.53
C MET A 350 -2.91 23.20 21.16
N ASP A 351 -3.62 24.08 20.48
CA ASP A 351 -4.02 25.40 20.98
C ASP A 351 -5.23 25.35 21.94
N GLU A 352 -5.92 24.20 22.01
CA GLU A 352 -7.02 23.93 22.94
C GLU A 352 -6.54 23.67 24.39
N LEU A 353 -5.23 23.59 24.61
CA LEU A 353 -4.63 23.20 25.88
C LEU A 353 -4.67 24.32 26.92
N ALA A 354 -5.16 24.01 28.12
CA ALA A 354 -5.10 24.87 29.30
C ALA A 354 -4.23 24.26 30.42
N PRO A 355 -3.56 25.08 31.25
CA PRO A 355 -2.79 24.61 32.41
C PRO A 355 -3.62 23.70 33.34
N GLY A 356 -3.09 22.50 33.64
CA GLY A 356 -3.77 21.48 34.44
C GLY A 356 -4.96 20.79 33.74
N GLY A 357 -5.17 21.04 32.45
CA GLY A 357 -6.17 20.36 31.62
C GLY A 357 -5.79 18.91 31.34
N PHE A 358 -6.79 18.07 31.07
CA PHE A 358 -6.61 16.66 30.76
C PHE A 358 -7.39 16.27 29.52
N TYR A 359 -6.65 15.87 28.49
CA TYR A 359 -7.15 15.79 27.13
C TYR A 359 -6.86 14.44 26.48
N VAL A 360 -7.65 14.09 25.47
CA VAL A 360 -7.43 12.93 24.59
C VAL A 360 -7.39 13.38 23.14
N MET A 361 -6.44 12.86 22.38
CA MET A 361 -6.28 13.15 20.96
C MET A 361 -6.03 11.86 20.18
N GLN A 362 -6.52 11.78 18.94
CA GLN A 362 -6.14 10.70 18.04
C GLN A 362 -4.70 10.92 17.59
N TRP A 363 -3.77 10.41 18.37
CA TRP A 363 -2.33 10.53 18.16
C TRP A 363 -1.67 9.20 18.49
N PRO A 364 -1.56 8.28 17.51
CA PRO A 364 -0.97 6.97 17.74
C PRO A 364 0.54 7.13 17.97
N LEU A 365 0.92 7.20 19.26
CA LEU A 365 2.29 7.26 19.72
C LEU A 365 2.70 5.91 20.31
N GLU A 366 3.93 5.49 20.04
CA GLU A 366 4.50 4.30 20.67
C GLU A 366 4.88 4.57 22.13
N THR A 367 5.45 5.74 22.39
CA THR A 367 5.90 6.17 23.71
C THR A 367 5.47 7.60 23.99
N GLY A 368 5.00 7.87 25.21
CA GLY A 368 4.79 9.23 25.68
C GLY A 368 6.10 9.96 25.94
N PHE A 369 6.00 11.25 26.22
CA PHE A 369 7.11 12.12 26.58
C PHE A 369 6.61 13.25 27.46
N GLN A 370 7.51 13.91 28.16
CA GLN A 370 7.17 15.12 28.91
C GLN A 370 8.13 16.26 28.61
N THR A 371 7.63 17.47 28.79
CA THR A 371 8.38 18.72 28.72
C THR A 371 8.05 19.56 29.96
N ASP A 372 8.67 20.72 30.09
CA ASP A 372 8.31 21.71 31.10
C ASP A 372 6.90 22.30 30.89
N HIS A 373 6.32 22.13 29.70
CA HIS A 373 5.05 22.74 29.30
C HIS A 373 3.89 21.76 29.12
N LEU A 374 4.16 20.47 28.94
CA LEU A 374 3.17 19.48 28.53
C LEU A 374 3.63 18.08 28.94
N ILE A 375 2.67 17.24 29.30
CA ILE A 375 2.87 15.79 29.44
C ILE A 375 2.03 15.07 28.38
N VAL A 376 2.67 14.19 27.61
CA VAL A 376 2.01 13.30 26.66
C VAL A 376 2.17 11.86 27.14
N VAL A 377 1.04 11.16 27.25
CA VAL A 377 1.00 9.74 27.64
C VAL A 377 0.49 8.95 26.44
N SER A 378 1.21 7.92 26.04
CA SER A 378 0.75 7.05 24.96
C SER A 378 -0.18 5.94 25.49
N GLU A 379 -0.99 5.37 24.60
CA GLU A 379 -1.78 4.18 24.93
C GLU A 379 -0.89 3.01 25.46
N PRO A 380 0.30 2.72 24.89
CA PRO A 380 1.25 1.76 25.45
C PRO A 380 1.83 2.09 26.84
N ASP A 381 1.95 3.37 27.21
CA ASP A 381 2.38 3.74 28.56
C ASP A 381 1.35 3.27 29.61
N ILE A 382 0.07 3.27 29.26
CA ILE A 382 -1.05 2.90 30.14
C ILE A 382 -1.27 1.38 30.15
N PHE A 383 -1.35 0.77 28.97
CA PHE A 383 -1.80 -0.61 28.79
C PHE A 383 -0.68 -1.59 28.39
N GLY A 384 0.48 -1.10 27.95
CA GLY A 384 1.55 -1.91 27.36
C GLY A 384 1.54 -1.94 25.84
N GLN A 385 2.66 -2.43 25.28
CA GLN A 385 2.86 -2.47 23.84
C GLN A 385 1.78 -3.33 23.19
N ARG A 386 1.00 -2.71 22.30
CA ARG A 386 0.09 -3.40 21.40
C ARG A 386 0.80 -3.68 20.07
N LEU A 387 0.69 -4.90 19.58
CA LEU A 387 1.11 -5.23 18.22
C LEU A 387 0.01 -4.76 17.26
N SER A 388 0.15 -3.54 16.74
CA SER A 388 -0.77 -3.03 15.71
C SER A 388 -0.59 -3.82 14.41
N ARG A 389 -1.70 -4.27 13.81
CA ARG A 389 -1.71 -4.82 12.46
C ARG A 389 -2.35 -3.78 11.53
N PRO A 390 -1.75 -3.44 10.38
CA PRO A 390 -2.39 -2.55 9.42
C PRO A 390 -3.76 -3.12 9.03
N GLN A 391 -4.82 -2.32 9.16
CA GLN A 391 -6.14 -2.70 8.66
C GLN A 391 -6.09 -2.72 7.14
N SER A 392 -6.14 -3.89 6.53
CA SER A 392 -6.41 -3.99 5.09
C SER A 392 -7.91 -3.80 4.87
N LYS A 393 -8.31 -2.74 4.15
CA LYS A 393 -9.67 -2.67 3.61
C LYS A 393 -9.81 -3.74 2.53
N ARG A 394 -10.47 -4.85 2.85
CA ARG A 394 -10.89 -5.85 1.88
C ARG A 394 -12.36 -5.59 1.56
N ALA A 395 -12.66 -5.16 0.34
CA ALA A 395 -14.05 -5.04 -0.11
C ALA A 395 -14.61 -6.47 -0.34
N LYS A 396 -15.50 -6.92 0.56
CA LYS A 396 -16.28 -8.16 0.40
C LYS A 396 -17.41 -7.87 -0.58
N GLY A 397 -17.32 -8.40 -1.80
CA GLY A 397 -18.41 -8.32 -2.78
C GLY A 397 -18.02 -8.62 -4.24
N ASP A 398 -16.74 -8.51 -4.60
CA ASP A 398 -16.28 -8.50 -6.00
C ASP A 398 -15.81 -9.86 -6.57
N ASP A 399 -15.73 -10.93 -5.77
CA ASP A 399 -15.14 -12.20 -6.23
C ASP A 399 -15.94 -12.86 -7.38
N PHE A 400 -17.27 -12.73 -7.41
CA PHE A 400 -18.10 -13.39 -8.42
C PHE A 400 -17.99 -12.75 -9.82
N LEU A 401 -17.96 -11.41 -9.91
CA LEU A 401 -17.78 -10.71 -11.18
C LEU A 401 -16.34 -10.84 -11.71
N ARG A 402 -15.35 -10.97 -10.81
CA ARG A 402 -13.95 -11.24 -11.17
C ARG A 402 -13.74 -12.63 -11.79
N GLU A 403 -14.47 -13.65 -11.34
CA GLU A 403 -14.31 -15.02 -11.84
C GLU A 403 -14.83 -15.23 -13.26
N VAL A 404 -15.86 -14.47 -13.68
CA VAL A 404 -16.49 -14.62 -15.01
C VAL A 404 -15.77 -13.83 -16.11
N SER A 405 -15.23 -12.65 -15.78
CA SER A 405 -14.39 -11.88 -16.72
C SER A 405 -13.00 -12.49 -16.97
N ALA A 406 -12.62 -13.51 -16.19
CA ALA A 406 -11.33 -14.19 -16.26
C ALA A 406 -11.39 -15.55 -16.97
N LEU A 407 -12.50 -15.87 -17.67
CA LEU A 407 -12.61 -17.11 -18.44
C LEU A 407 -11.75 -17.04 -19.70
N GLU A 408 -10.74 -17.89 -19.77
CA GLU A 408 -9.87 -18.02 -20.93
C GLU A 408 -10.34 -19.18 -21.83
N THR A 409 -10.07 -19.09 -23.13
CA THR A 409 -10.31 -20.19 -24.07
C THR A 409 -9.59 -21.45 -23.57
N GLY A 410 -10.34 -22.52 -23.34
CA GLY A 410 -9.86 -23.77 -22.78
C GLY A 410 -10.28 -24.02 -21.32
N ASP A 411 -10.79 -23.02 -20.61
CA ASP A 411 -11.28 -23.18 -19.24
C ASP A 411 -12.47 -24.16 -19.17
N LEU A 412 -12.52 -24.93 -18.08
CA LEU A 412 -13.65 -25.79 -17.78
C LEU A 412 -14.73 -25.02 -17.04
N VAL A 413 -15.97 -25.16 -17.51
CA VAL A 413 -17.16 -24.52 -16.94
C VAL A 413 -18.23 -25.56 -16.66
N VAL A 414 -19.00 -25.35 -15.60
CA VAL A 414 -20.18 -26.15 -15.29
C VAL A 414 -21.40 -25.38 -15.73
N HIS A 415 -22.16 -25.95 -16.65
CA HIS A 415 -23.51 -25.51 -16.95
C HIS A 415 -24.50 -26.23 -16.02
N ALA A 416 -25.38 -25.48 -15.36
CA ALA A 416 -26.32 -26.01 -14.37
C ALA A 416 -27.11 -27.25 -14.89
N GLU A 417 -27.50 -27.25 -16.16
CA GLU A 417 -28.32 -28.31 -16.75
C GLU A 417 -27.53 -29.39 -17.53
N HIS A 418 -26.33 -29.06 -18.00
CA HIS A 418 -25.63 -29.87 -19.02
C HIS A 418 -24.31 -30.45 -18.51
N GLY A 419 -23.81 -29.99 -17.36
CA GLY A 419 -22.60 -30.51 -16.73
C GLY A 419 -21.34 -29.79 -17.17
N ILE A 420 -20.21 -30.51 -17.10
CA ILE A 420 -18.89 -29.92 -17.33
C ILE A 420 -18.61 -29.83 -18.83
N GLY A 421 -18.43 -28.60 -19.33
CA GLY A 421 -18.03 -28.28 -20.69
C GLY A 421 -16.73 -27.47 -20.71
N ARG A 422 -16.16 -27.27 -21.89
CA ARG A 422 -14.99 -26.42 -22.12
C ARG A 422 -15.41 -25.15 -22.85
N TYR A 423 -14.97 -24.00 -22.36
CA TYR A 423 -15.20 -22.71 -23.01
C TYR A 423 -14.23 -22.52 -24.19
N GLU A 424 -14.76 -22.21 -25.37
CA GLU A 424 -13.98 -22.03 -26.61
C GLU A 424 -14.05 -20.60 -27.15
N GLY A 425 -14.60 -19.65 -26.39
CA GLY A 425 -14.71 -18.23 -26.75
C GLY A 425 -16.14 -17.75 -27.01
N LEU A 426 -16.25 -16.51 -27.46
CA LEU A 426 -17.52 -15.85 -27.78
C LEU A 426 -17.74 -15.85 -29.30
N THR A 427 -18.94 -16.21 -29.75
CA THR A 427 -19.32 -16.29 -31.17
C THR A 427 -20.66 -15.58 -31.37
N ILE A 428 -20.77 -14.80 -32.45
CA ILE A 428 -22.04 -14.19 -32.88
C ILE A 428 -22.86 -15.23 -33.65
N ILE A 429 -24.12 -15.44 -33.25
CA ILE A 429 -25.05 -16.33 -33.93
C ILE A 429 -26.24 -15.55 -34.48
N ASN A 430 -26.44 -15.67 -35.78
CA ASN A 430 -27.58 -15.06 -36.46
C ASN A 430 -28.77 -16.02 -36.39
N SER A 431 -29.68 -15.75 -35.46
CA SER A 431 -30.97 -16.43 -35.37
C SER A 431 -32.09 -15.50 -35.86
N ALA A 432 -33.29 -16.04 -36.11
CA ALA A 432 -34.39 -15.35 -36.80
C ALA A 432 -34.96 -14.08 -36.11
N GLY A 433 -34.30 -13.56 -35.06
CA GLY A 433 -34.65 -12.35 -34.32
C GLY A 433 -33.51 -11.34 -34.11
N GLY A 434 -32.31 -11.56 -34.67
CA GLY A 434 -31.16 -10.67 -34.54
C GLY A 434 -29.83 -11.39 -34.31
N ASP A 435 -28.74 -10.64 -34.32
CA ASP A 435 -27.40 -11.13 -33.99
C ASP A 435 -27.29 -11.21 -32.46
N HIS A 436 -27.03 -12.40 -31.92
CA HIS A 436 -26.83 -12.61 -30.48
C HIS A 436 -25.40 -13.05 -30.19
N ASP A 437 -24.78 -12.42 -29.20
CA ASP A 437 -23.50 -12.84 -28.63
C ASP A 437 -23.71 -14.08 -27.77
N CYS A 438 -23.05 -15.18 -28.13
CA CYS A 438 -23.17 -16.46 -27.45
C CYS A 438 -21.80 -17.00 -27.03
N LEU A 439 -21.70 -17.54 -25.81
CA LEU A 439 -20.57 -18.34 -25.36
C LEU A 439 -20.59 -19.69 -26.07
N HIS A 440 -19.49 -20.04 -26.73
CA HIS A 440 -19.29 -21.33 -27.40
C HIS A 440 -18.69 -22.34 -26.42
N LEU A 441 -19.44 -23.38 -26.10
CA LEU A 441 -19.05 -24.44 -25.18
C LEU A 441 -18.95 -25.78 -25.91
N VAL A 442 -17.89 -26.53 -25.65
CA VAL A 442 -17.65 -27.87 -26.20
C VAL A 442 -17.73 -28.93 -25.12
N TYR A 443 -18.47 -30.00 -25.39
CA TYR A 443 -18.70 -31.15 -24.52
C TYR A 443 -18.00 -32.41 -25.06
N ALA A 444 -18.02 -33.49 -24.28
CA ALA A 444 -17.43 -34.76 -24.70
C ALA A 444 -18.07 -35.28 -25.99
N GLY A 445 -17.24 -35.74 -26.93
CA GLY A 445 -17.71 -36.19 -28.26
C GLY A 445 -17.77 -35.09 -29.32
N GLY A 446 -17.43 -33.84 -28.96
CA GLY A 446 -17.38 -32.71 -29.89
C GLY A 446 -18.70 -31.96 -30.03
N ASP A 447 -19.69 -32.28 -29.20
CA ASP A 447 -20.98 -31.60 -29.16
C ASP A 447 -20.79 -30.14 -28.72
N LYS A 448 -21.54 -29.23 -29.36
CA LYS A 448 -21.42 -27.78 -29.15
C LYS A 448 -22.71 -27.22 -28.56
N LEU A 449 -22.57 -26.37 -27.55
CA LEU A 449 -23.65 -25.57 -26.99
C LEU A 449 -23.29 -24.10 -27.13
N TYR A 450 -24.22 -23.31 -27.64
CA TYR A 450 -24.09 -21.87 -27.71
C TYR A 450 -25.04 -21.25 -26.70
N LEU A 451 -24.48 -20.68 -25.63
CA LEU A 451 -25.23 -20.08 -24.55
C LEU A 451 -25.26 -18.56 -24.73
N PRO A 452 -26.43 -17.93 -24.89
CA PRO A 452 -26.53 -16.47 -24.95
C PRO A 452 -25.91 -15.81 -23.70
N VAL A 453 -25.20 -14.69 -23.87
CA VAL A 453 -24.55 -13.98 -22.76
C VAL A 453 -25.56 -13.55 -21.69
N GLU A 454 -26.83 -13.35 -22.05
CA GLU A 454 -27.90 -13.01 -21.10
C GLU A 454 -28.18 -14.11 -20.07
N ASN A 455 -27.78 -15.36 -20.35
CA ASN A 455 -27.99 -16.52 -19.48
C ASN A 455 -26.68 -16.98 -18.80
N ILE A 456 -25.68 -16.10 -18.68
CA ILE A 456 -24.36 -16.42 -18.14
C ILE A 456 -24.41 -16.92 -16.68
N GLU A 457 -25.46 -16.59 -15.93
CA GLU A 457 -25.71 -17.06 -14.57
C GLU A 457 -25.91 -18.59 -14.46
N LEU A 458 -26.19 -19.27 -15.57
CA LEU A 458 -26.25 -20.73 -15.63
C LEU A 458 -24.87 -21.39 -15.63
N LEU A 459 -23.80 -20.59 -15.78
CA LEU A 459 -22.42 -21.05 -15.77
C LEU A 459 -21.71 -20.76 -14.45
N SER A 460 -20.82 -21.67 -14.08
CA SER A 460 -19.88 -21.48 -12.98
C SER A 460 -18.54 -22.08 -13.38
N ARG A 461 -17.43 -21.45 -12.99
CA ARG A 461 -16.09 -21.99 -13.29
C ARG A 461 -15.89 -23.33 -12.58
N TYR A 462 -15.36 -24.32 -13.30
CA TYR A 462 -15.09 -25.64 -12.73
C TYR A 462 -13.69 -25.68 -12.10
N GLY A 463 -13.64 -25.65 -10.76
CA GLY A 463 -12.45 -25.93 -9.95
C GLY A 463 -11.41 -24.81 -9.89
N SER A 464 -10.92 -24.49 -8.69
CA SER A 464 -9.70 -23.68 -8.46
C SER A 464 -8.45 -24.54 -8.21
N ALA A 465 -8.59 -25.87 -8.30
CA ALA A 465 -7.57 -26.86 -7.92
C ALA A 465 -7.32 -27.87 -9.05
N GLY A 466 -6.70 -27.42 -10.15
CA GLY A 466 -5.78 -28.16 -11.05
C GLY A 466 -6.05 -29.61 -11.48
N GLY A 467 -7.27 -30.14 -11.39
CA GLY A 467 -7.61 -31.49 -11.85
C GLY A 467 -8.15 -31.49 -13.27
N GLU A 468 -7.61 -32.34 -14.16
CA GLU A 468 -8.24 -32.65 -15.44
C GLU A 468 -9.59 -33.33 -15.19
N ALA A 469 -10.69 -32.61 -15.38
CA ALA A 469 -12.02 -33.21 -15.34
C ALA A 469 -12.48 -33.70 -16.70
N GLN A 470 -13.13 -34.86 -16.69
CA GLN A 470 -13.77 -35.40 -17.86
C GLN A 470 -15.00 -34.58 -18.23
N LEU A 471 -15.06 -34.11 -19.48
CA LEU A 471 -16.23 -33.42 -20.02
C LEU A 471 -17.46 -34.33 -19.99
N ASP A 472 -18.62 -33.76 -19.64
CA ASP A 472 -19.90 -34.46 -19.75
C ASP A 472 -20.38 -34.46 -21.22
N ARG A 473 -21.36 -35.31 -21.56
CA ARG A 473 -22.00 -35.33 -22.89
C ARG A 473 -23.29 -34.51 -22.88
N LEU A 474 -23.52 -33.72 -23.92
CA LEU A 474 -24.71 -32.89 -24.04
C LEU A 474 -25.97 -33.77 -24.12
N GLY A 475 -26.98 -33.48 -23.29
CA GLY A 475 -28.21 -34.30 -23.20
C GLY A 475 -28.03 -35.68 -22.55
N GLY A 476 -26.85 -36.00 -22.01
CA GLY A 476 -26.60 -37.28 -21.34
C GLY A 476 -27.27 -37.37 -19.95
N ALA A 477 -27.86 -38.52 -19.64
CA ALA A 477 -28.48 -38.77 -18.33
C ALA A 477 -27.47 -38.83 -17.16
N ALA A 478 -26.17 -38.94 -17.45
CA ALA A 478 -25.11 -39.09 -16.45
C ALA A 478 -25.00 -37.86 -15.52
N TRP A 479 -25.09 -36.64 -16.08
CA TRP A 479 -25.06 -35.41 -15.29
C TRP A 479 -26.25 -35.33 -14.34
N GLN A 480 -27.46 -35.52 -14.85
CA GLN A 480 -28.69 -35.49 -14.06
C GLN A 480 -28.71 -36.57 -12.96
N ALA A 481 -28.19 -37.78 -13.25
CA ALA A 481 -28.01 -38.82 -12.24
C ALA A 481 -27.00 -38.43 -11.15
N ARG A 482 -25.90 -37.75 -11.52
CA ARG A 482 -24.90 -37.22 -10.58
C ARG A 482 -25.51 -36.13 -9.69
N VAL A 483 -26.23 -35.17 -10.28
CA VAL A 483 -26.97 -34.12 -9.57
C VAL A 483 -27.99 -34.74 -8.62
N ALA A 484 -28.79 -35.72 -9.06
CA ALA A 484 -29.78 -36.39 -8.21
C ALA A 484 -29.13 -37.11 -7.02
N ARG A 485 -28.01 -37.81 -7.24
CA ARG A 485 -27.25 -38.46 -6.16
C ARG A 485 -26.73 -37.45 -5.14
N ILE A 486 -26.17 -36.32 -5.60
CA ILE A 486 -25.69 -35.26 -4.71
C ILE A 486 -26.85 -34.60 -3.96
N LYS A 487 -27.97 -34.29 -4.63
CA LYS A 487 -29.19 -33.78 -3.97
C LYS A 487 -29.69 -34.73 -2.88
N GLY A 488 -29.67 -36.04 -3.13
CA GLY A 488 -29.99 -37.05 -2.12
C GLY A 488 -29.05 -37.01 -0.91
N ARG A 489 -27.73 -36.90 -1.14
CA ARG A 489 -26.73 -36.76 -0.06
C ARG A 489 -26.90 -35.46 0.73
N VAL A 490 -27.09 -34.33 0.05
CA VAL A 490 -27.33 -33.02 0.66
C VAL A 490 -28.61 -33.07 1.51
N ARG A 491 -29.67 -33.73 1.03
CA ARG A 491 -30.89 -33.94 1.79
C ARG A 491 -30.65 -34.74 3.06
N ILE A 492 -29.92 -35.86 3.00
CA ILE A 492 -29.57 -36.65 4.18
C ILE A 492 -28.78 -35.81 5.19
N MET A 493 -27.79 -35.03 4.72
CA MET A 493 -27.02 -34.12 5.59
C MET A 493 -27.89 -33.03 6.21
N ALA A 494 -28.80 -32.43 5.43
CA ALA A 494 -29.74 -31.42 5.92
C ALA A 494 -30.69 -32.02 6.98
N GLU A 495 -31.24 -33.21 6.75
CA GLU A 495 -32.07 -33.93 7.73
C GLU A 495 -31.30 -34.20 9.03
N GLN A 496 -30.03 -34.60 8.95
CA GLN A 496 -29.16 -34.78 10.11
C GLN A 496 -28.90 -33.47 10.85
N LEU A 497 -28.58 -32.38 10.15
CA LEU A 497 -28.35 -31.06 10.75
C LEU A 497 -29.62 -30.52 11.42
N ILE A 498 -30.78 -30.66 10.79
CA ILE A 498 -32.08 -30.28 11.37
C ILE A 498 -32.36 -31.11 12.63
N LYS A 499 -32.11 -32.42 12.60
CA LYS A 499 -32.29 -33.28 13.77
C LYS A 499 -31.39 -32.84 14.93
N ILE A 500 -30.12 -32.56 14.67
CA ILE A 500 -29.18 -32.04 15.68
C ILE A 500 -29.64 -30.69 16.21
N ALA A 501 -30.06 -29.77 15.34
CA ALA A 501 -30.58 -28.46 15.73
C ALA A 501 -31.85 -28.58 16.60
N ALA A 502 -32.79 -29.47 16.24
CA ALA A 502 -33.99 -29.73 17.03
C ALA A 502 -33.67 -30.34 18.41
N THR A 503 -32.69 -31.25 18.48
CA THR A 503 -32.19 -31.78 19.75
C THR A 503 -31.55 -30.67 20.59
N ARG A 504 -30.72 -29.80 19.99
CA ARG A 504 -30.13 -28.64 20.68
C ARG A 504 -31.18 -27.65 21.17
N TYR A 505 -32.23 -27.40 20.40
CA TYR A 505 -33.31 -26.47 20.76
C TYR A 505 -34.16 -26.99 21.94
N LYS A 506 -34.35 -28.32 22.03
CA LYS A 506 -35.07 -28.95 23.15
C LYS A 506 -34.22 -29.08 24.42
N ALA A 507 -32.90 -29.22 24.27
CA ALA A 507 -31.99 -29.25 25.40
C ALA A 507 -31.95 -27.88 26.08
N ARG A 508 -31.96 -27.87 27.41
CA ARG A 508 -31.71 -26.66 28.20
C ARG A 508 -30.40 -26.81 28.94
N ALA A 509 -29.63 -25.74 28.98
CA ALA A 509 -28.44 -25.58 29.78
C ALA A 509 -28.51 -24.24 30.52
N GLU A 510 -27.74 -24.12 31.59
CA GLU A 510 -27.59 -22.86 32.31
C GLU A 510 -26.82 -21.85 31.44
N PRO A 511 -27.35 -20.63 31.21
CA PRO A 511 -26.63 -19.59 30.47
C PRO A 511 -25.40 -19.13 31.25
N LEU A 512 -24.24 -19.15 30.60
CA LEU A 512 -23.03 -18.53 31.15
C LEU A 512 -23.06 -17.04 30.82
N ILE A 513 -23.29 -16.21 31.82
CA ILE A 513 -23.25 -14.76 31.72
C ILE A 513 -21.92 -14.30 32.29
N ALA A 514 -21.10 -13.65 31.46
CA ALA A 514 -19.86 -13.05 31.92
C ALA A 514 -20.17 -11.82 32.79
N GLU A 515 -19.46 -11.64 33.90
CA GLU A 515 -19.60 -10.43 34.72
C GLU A 515 -18.89 -9.25 34.02
N ASP A 516 -19.59 -8.12 33.85
CA ASP A 516 -19.11 -6.97 33.06
C ASP A 516 -17.71 -6.48 33.47
N GLY A 517 -17.42 -6.45 34.77
CA GLY A 517 -16.12 -6.01 35.29
C GLY A 517 -14.97 -6.95 34.94
N SER A 518 -15.11 -8.24 35.29
CA SER A 518 -14.05 -9.24 35.07
C SER A 518 -13.84 -9.57 33.59
N PHE A 519 -14.92 -9.52 32.79
CA PHE A 519 -14.83 -9.65 31.33
C PHE A 519 -14.12 -8.45 30.70
N GLY A 520 -14.43 -7.22 31.13
CA GLY A 520 -13.74 -6.02 30.67
C GLY A 520 -12.23 -6.05 30.96
N GLU A 521 -11.84 -6.50 32.16
CA GLU A 521 -10.44 -6.69 32.53
C GLU A 521 -9.75 -7.77 31.69
N PHE A 522 -10.44 -8.89 31.42
CA PHE A 522 -9.93 -9.96 30.55
C PHE A 522 -9.69 -9.45 29.13
N CYS A 523 -10.67 -8.75 28.53
CA CYS A 523 -10.55 -8.16 27.20
C CYS A 523 -9.43 -7.11 27.13
N ALA A 524 -9.19 -6.35 28.21
CA ALA A 524 -8.12 -5.37 28.28
C ALA A 524 -6.70 -5.99 28.23
N ARG A 525 -6.55 -7.28 28.55
CA ARG A 525 -5.29 -8.02 28.41
C ARG A 525 -4.99 -8.42 26.96
N PHE A 526 -5.99 -8.38 26.08
CA PHE A 526 -5.80 -8.72 24.68
C PHE A 526 -5.14 -7.54 23.95
N ALA A 527 -3.95 -7.79 23.41
CA ALA A 527 -3.08 -6.75 22.85
C ALA A 527 -3.46 -6.30 21.42
N PHE A 528 -4.57 -6.80 20.87
CA PHE A 528 -4.98 -6.55 19.48
C PHE A 528 -6.37 -5.91 19.42
N THR A 529 -6.62 -5.14 18.37
CA THR A 529 -7.96 -4.63 18.06
C THR A 529 -8.74 -5.67 17.28
N GLU A 530 -9.95 -5.98 17.75
CA GLU A 530 -10.84 -6.90 17.08
C GLU A 530 -11.32 -6.34 15.75
N THR A 531 -11.35 -7.19 14.73
CA THR A 531 -11.99 -6.89 13.44
C THR A 531 -13.51 -6.92 13.59
N GLU A 532 -14.23 -6.32 12.63
CA GLU A 532 -15.70 -6.37 12.60
C GLU A 532 -16.24 -7.80 12.60
N ASP A 533 -15.64 -8.71 11.82
CA ASP A 533 -15.99 -10.14 11.82
C ASP A 533 -15.73 -10.80 13.19
N GLN A 534 -14.66 -10.42 13.89
CA GLN A 534 -14.37 -10.93 15.23
C GLN A 534 -15.36 -10.41 16.27
N LEU A 535 -15.70 -9.11 16.23
CA LEU A 535 -16.73 -8.53 17.10
C LEU A 535 -18.08 -9.22 16.87
N ASN A 536 -18.44 -9.50 15.61
CA ASN A 536 -19.67 -10.22 15.26
C ASN A 536 -19.67 -11.69 15.71
N ALA A 537 -18.49 -12.30 15.92
CA ALA A 537 -18.38 -13.67 16.43
C ALA A 537 -18.37 -13.73 17.96
N ILE A 538 -17.91 -12.65 18.62
CA ILE A 538 -17.86 -12.52 20.08
C ILE A 538 -19.24 -12.17 20.64
N ASN A 539 -19.96 -11.26 19.98
CA ASN A 539 -21.32 -10.82 20.33
C ASN A 539 -22.38 -11.81 19.85
#